data_AF-A0A6A6KW13-F1
#
_entry.id   AF-A0A6A6KW13-F1
#
_cell.length_a   1.000
_cell.length_b   1.000
_cell.length_c   1.000
_cell.angle_alpha   90.00
_cell.angle_beta   90.00
_cell.angle_gamma   90.00
#
_symmetry.space_group_name_H-M   'P 1'
#
loop_
_entity.id
_entity.type
_entity.pdbx_description
1 polymer ?
#
loop_
_entity_poly.entity_id
_entity_poly.type
_entity_poly.pdbx_seq_one_letter_code
_entity_poly.pdbx_strand_id
1 'polypeptide(L)'
;MAVAHFVLIHTICHGAWVWHKLKPVLEAAGHKVTALDLVASGTDLRVIEDVGTFDAYSEPLLSFLETIPEGEKVILVGESCGGINVAIAVDKYTDKIAAAVFHNSLMPDTVHGPSYVLDEFMNVFPDWKDSVFEKYTYGSDIITAVTLGPILMKNYIYTDCPIEEKNIELDIA
;
A
#
# COMPACT_ATOMS: atom_id res chain seq x y z
N MET A 1 7.72 -19.79 20.33
CA MET A 1 7.73 -18.45 19.71
C MET A 1 6.33 -17.89 19.78
N ALA A 2 6.18 -16.56 19.92
CA ALA A 2 4.85 -15.94 19.86
C ALA A 2 4.32 -16.03 18.42
N VAL A 3 3.04 -16.38 18.27
CA VAL A 3 2.34 -16.42 16.97
C VAL A 3 1.64 -15.07 16.77
N ALA A 4 1.65 -14.57 15.54
CA ALA A 4 1.06 -13.30 15.16
C ALA A 4 0.34 -13.44 13.82
N HIS A 5 -0.61 -12.55 13.55
CA HIS A 5 -1.25 -12.40 12.25
C HIS A 5 -0.76 -11.11 11.60
N PHE A 6 0.09 -11.23 10.57
CA PHE A 6 0.56 -10.12 9.76
C PHE A 6 -0.42 -9.81 8.64
N VAL A 7 -0.73 -8.53 8.46
CA VAL A 7 -1.49 -8.01 7.33
C VAL A 7 -0.54 -7.12 6.55
N LEU A 8 -0.27 -7.47 5.29
CA LEU A 8 0.72 -6.83 4.44
C LEU A 8 0.00 -5.92 3.43
N ILE A 9 0.39 -4.65 3.41
CA ILE A 9 -0.26 -3.58 2.64
C ILE A 9 0.78 -3.01 1.66
N HIS A 10 0.54 -3.22 0.37
CA HIS A 10 1.39 -2.72 -0.70
C HIS A 10 1.26 -1.19 -0.89
N THR A 11 2.13 -0.63 -1.72
CA THR A 11 2.10 0.79 -2.13
C THR A 11 1.24 1.01 -3.39
N ILE A 12 1.06 2.26 -3.79
CA ILE A 12 0.37 2.62 -5.05
C ILE A 12 1.02 1.93 -6.27
N CYS A 13 0.21 1.64 -7.29
CA CYS A 13 0.65 0.98 -8.53
C CYS A 13 1.23 -0.44 -8.33
N HIS A 14 0.99 -1.06 -7.17
CA HIS A 14 1.39 -2.43 -6.87
C HIS A 14 0.18 -3.22 -6.38
N GLY A 15 0.37 -4.50 -6.08
CA GLY A 15 -0.64 -5.37 -5.47
C GLY A 15 -0.02 -6.28 -4.42
N ALA A 16 -0.80 -7.21 -3.87
CA ALA A 16 -0.39 -8.21 -2.90
C ALA A 16 0.83 -9.04 -3.36
N TRP A 17 1.04 -9.14 -4.67
CA TRP A 17 2.13 -9.88 -5.30
C TRP A 17 3.54 -9.42 -4.85
N VAL A 18 3.72 -8.17 -4.41
CA VAL A 18 5.02 -7.67 -3.90
C VAL A 18 5.50 -8.48 -2.69
N TRP A 19 4.56 -9.06 -1.94
CA TRP A 19 4.85 -9.79 -0.72
C TRP A 19 5.17 -11.27 -0.95
N HIS A 20 5.30 -11.72 -2.20
CA HIS A 20 5.45 -13.15 -2.54
C HIS A 20 6.68 -13.82 -1.90
N LYS A 21 7.75 -13.08 -1.59
CA LYS A 21 8.95 -13.60 -0.91
C LYS A 21 8.84 -13.56 0.61
N LEU A 22 8.22 -12.51 1.16
CA LEU A 22 8.10 -12.32 2.60
C LEU A 22 7.03 -13.23 3.22
N LYS A 23 5.89 -13.37 2.55
CA LYS A 23 4.77 -14.20 3.02
C LYS A 23 5.20 -15.63 3.40
N PRO A 24 5.85 -16.43 2.53
CA PRO A 24 6.25 -17.79 2.89
C PRO A 24 7.28 -17.84 4.01
N VAL A 25 8.14 -16.82 4.17
CA VAL A 25 9.12 -16.76 5.27
C VAL A 25 8.41 -16.57 6.61
N LEU A 26 7.43 -15.68 6.68
CA LEU A 26 6.63 -15.45 7.89
C LEU A 26 5.75 -16.67 8.22
N GLU A 27 5.15 -17.30 7.21
CA GLU A 27 4.37 -18.54 7.38
C GLU A 27 5.24 -19.70 7.88
N ALA A 28 6.46 -19.86 7.33
CA ALA A 28 7.42 -20.88 7.79
C ALA A 28 7.89 -20.65 9.24
N ALA A 29 7.88 -19.40 9.72
CA ALA A 29 8.13 -19.06 11.12
C ALA A 29 6.92 -19.34 12.04
N GLY A 30 5.78 -19.76 11.49
CA GLY A 30 4.57 -20.12 12.23
C GLY A 30 3.56 -18.97 12.38
N HIS A 31 3.70 -17.88 11.64
CA HIS A 31 2.77 -16.76 11.65
C HIS A 31 1.64 -16.96 10.63
N LYS A 32 0.49 -16.32 10.89
CA LYS A 32 -0.58 -16.17 9.89
C LYS A 32 -0.29 -14.92 9.07
N VAL A 33 -0.46 -14.98 7.75
CA VAL A 33 -0.18 -13.85 6.86
C VAL A 33 -1.32 -13.62 5.88
N THR A 34 -1.81 -12.39 5.83
CA THR A 34 -2.75 -11.92 4.82
C THR A 34 -2.08 -10.80 4.02
N ALA A 35 -1.90 -11.00 2.72
CA ALA A 35 -1.51 -9.94 1.80
C ALA A 35 -2.77 -9.56 1.00
N LEU A 36 -3.11 -8.27 0.98
CA LEU A 36 -4.35 -7.77 0.38
C LEU A 36 -4.03 -7.00 -0.89
N ASP A 37 -4.89 -7.14 -1.90
CA ASP A 37 -5.00 -6.16 -2.98
C ASP A 37 -5.93 -5.04 -2.49
N LEU A 38 -5.47 -3.79 -2.56
CA LEU A 38 -6.31 -2.61 -2.37
C LEU A 38 -7.19 -2.36 -3.60
N VAL A 39 -8.10 -1.38 -3.54
CA VAL A 39 -9.00 -1.09 -4.67
C VAL A 39 -8.20 -0.75 -5.92
N ALA A 40 -8.61 -1.24 -7.10
CA ALA A 40 -7.94 -0.98 -8.38
C ALA A 40 -6.44 -1.33 -8.38
N SER A 41 -6.04 -2.32 -7.58
CA SER A 41 -4.65 -2.75 -7.40
C SER A 41 -4.54 -4.26 -7.56
N GLY A 42 -3.40 -4.73 -8.07
CA GLY A 42 -3.14 -6.15 -8.27
C GLY A 42 -4.21 -6.83 -9.14
N THR A 43 -5.00 -7.72 -8.54
CA THR A 43 -6.07 -8.46 -9.23
C THR A 43 -7.46 -7.86 -9.06
N ASP A 44 -7.59 -6.74 -8.35
CA ASP A 44 -8.86 -6.02 -8.19
C ASP A 44 -9.31 -5.41 -9.52
N LEU A 45 -10.56 -5.69 -9.91
CA LEU A 45 -11.10 -5.31 -11.22
C LEU A 45 -11.69 -3.89 -11.27
N ARG A 46 -11.71 -3.17 -10.14
CA ARG A 46 -12.16 -1.77 -10.14
C ARG A 46 -11.11 -0.90 -10.83
N VAL A 47 -11.53 0.24 -11.35
CA VAL A 47 -10.64 1.18 -12.04
C VAL A 47 -10.33 2.36 -11.12
N ILE A 48 -9.12 2.91 -11.21
CA ILE A 48 -8.64 3.92 -10.26
C ILE A 48 -9.40 5.25 -10.39
N GLU A 49 -9.95 5.52 -11.57
CA GLU A 49 -10.76 6.70 -11.89
C GLU A 49 -12.05 6.76 -11.06
N ASP A 50 -12.54 5.62 -10.59
CA ASP A 50 -13.72 5.50 -9.73
C ASP A 50 -13.37 5.57 -8.23
N VAL A 51 -12.12 5.85 -7.88
CA VAL A 51 -11.63 5.89 -6.49
C VAL A 51 -11.27 7.32 -6.08
N GLY A 52 -12.22 7.98 -5.40
CA GLY A 52 -12.10 9.41 -5.07
C GLY A 52 -11.19 9.77 -3.90
N THR A 53 -10.89 8.81 -3.01
CA THR A 53 -10.15 9.07 -1.75
C THR A 53 -9.28 7.90 -1.33
N PHE A 54 -8.27 8.16 -0.50
CA PHE A 54 -7.46 7.11 0.14
C PHE A 54 -8.29 6.20 1.07
N ASP A 55 -9.35 6.72 1.69
CA ASP A 55 -10.30 5.89 2.45
C ASP A 55 -11.00 4.86 1.55
N ALA A 56 -11.49 5.30 0.38
CA ALA A 56 -12.10 4.40 -0.59
C ALA A 56 -11.08 3.39 -1.15
N TYR A 57 -9.86 3.84 -1.43
CA TYR A 57 -8.75 2.97 -1.82
C TYR A 57 -8.42 1.89 -0.77
N SER A 58 -8.56 2.24 0.51
CA SER A 58 -8.27 1.36 1.65
C SER A 58 -9.38 0.34 1.96
N GLU A 59 -10.48 0.34 1.23
CA GLU A 59 -11.67 -0.47 1.56
C GLU A 59 -11.37 -1.95 1.83
N PRO A 60 -10.57 -2.68 1.02
CA PRO A 60 -10.26 -4.09 1.29
C PRO A 60 -9.58 -4.32 2.64
N LEU A 61 -8.72 -3.40 3.08
CA LEU A 61 -8.07 -3.44 4.39
C LEU A 61 -9.08 -3.23 5.52
N LEU A 62 -9.96 -2.24 5.38
CA LEU A 62 -10.95 -1.92 6.41
C LEU A 62 -11.98 -3.05 6.54
N SER A 63 -12.49 -3.55 5.41
CA SER A 63 -13.39 -4.71 5.34
C SER A 63 -12.73 -5.95 5.94
N PHE A 64 -11.45 -6.19 5.68
CA PHE A 64 -10.71 -7.28 6.34
C PHE A 64 -10.66 -7.10 7.87
N LEU A 65 -10.37 -5.90 8.36
CA LEU A 65 -10.31 -5.62 9.81
C LEU A 65 -11.65 -5.80 10.49
N GLU A 66 -12.78 -5.55 9.82
CA GLU A 66 -14.11 -5.84 10.35
C GLU A 66 -14.30 -7.32 10.65
N THR A 67 -13.70 -8.21 9.85
CA THR A 67 -13.79 -9.66 10.05
C THR A 67 -12.96 -10.19 11.22
N ILE A 68 -12.04 -9.40 11.77
CA ILE A 68 -11.22 -9.82 12.91
C ILE A 68 -12.10 -9.91 14.17
N PRO A 69 -12.14 -11.08 14.85
CA PRO A 69 -12.93 -11.27 16.06
C PRO A 69 -12.55 -10.33 17.20
N GLU A 70 -13.50 -10.05 18.08
CA GLU A 70 -13.26 -9.25 19.28
C GLU A 70 -12.17 -9.90 20.16
N GLY A 71 -11.20 -9.09 20.59
CA GLY A 71 -10.05 -9.54 21.39
C GLY A 71 -8.88 -10.11 20.58
N GLU A 72 -9.05 -10.36 19.28
CA GLU A 72 -7.94 -10.69 18.38
C GLU A 72 -7.27 -9.42 17.84
N LYS A 73 -5.96 -9.49 17.60
CA LYS A 73 -5.18 -8.38 17.05
C LYS A 73 -4.27 -8.82 15.92
N VAL A 74 -4.07 -7.91 14.97
CA VAL A 74 -3.17 -8.08 13.84
C VAL A 74 -1.98 -7.10 13.92
N ILE A 75 -0.91 -7.42 13.19
CA ILE A 75 0.21 -6.50 12.94
C ILE A 75 0.08 -6.01 11.50
N LEU A 76 -0.10 -4.71 11.32
CA LEU A 76 -0.13 -4.09 9.99
C LEU A 76 1.29 -3.79 9.53
N VAL A 77 1.60 -4.10 8.27
CA VAL A 77 2.89 -3.79 7.63
C VAL A 77 2.62 -3.03 6.34
N GLY A 78 2.87 -1.71 6.35
CA GLY A 78 2.67 -0.85 5.18
C GLY A 78 4.00 -0.52 4.52
N GLU A 79 4.07 -0.71 3.19
CA GLU A 79 5.23 -0.32 2.39
C GLU A 79 5.00 1.02 1.67
N SER A 80 6.01 1.90 1.64
CA SER A 80 5.98 3.16 0.88
C SER A 80 4.67 3.96 1.14
N CYS A 81 3.85 4.26 0.14
CA CYS A 81 2.57 4.97 0.34
C CYS A 81 1.53 4.18 1.16
N GLY A 82 1.70 2.86 1.31
CA GLY A 82 0.84 1.99 2.11
C GLY A 82 0.74 2.39 3.59
N GLY A 83 1.67 3.19 4.09
CA GLY A 83 1.61 3.75 5.44
C GLY A 83 0.45 4.73 5.65
N ILE A 84 -0.06 5.37 4.60
CA ILE A 84 -1.30 6.16 4.66
C ILE A 84 -2.50 5.25 4.96
N ASN A 85 -2.59 4.11 4.27
CA ASN A 85 -3.65 3.12 4.50
C ASN A 85 -3.55 2.54 5.93
N VAL A 86 -2.34 2.33 6.44
CA VAL A 86 -2.10 1.92 7.83
C VAL A 86 -2.63 2.96 8.81
N ALA A 87 -2.36 4.25 8.60
CA ALA A 87 -2.88 5.31 9.47
C ALA A 87 -4.42 5.35 9.46
N ILE A 88 -5.05 5.26 8.29
CA ILE A 88 -6.52 5.19 8.15
C ILE A 88 -7.09 4.00 8.93
N ALA A 89 -6.45 2.83 8.86
CA ALA A 89 -6.87 1.65 9.60
C ALA A 89 -6.70 1.81 11.12
N VAL A 90 -5.58 2.39 11.57
CA VAL A 90 -5.29 2.64 12.99
C VAL A 90 -6.29 3.60 13.61
N ASP A 91 -6.71 4.64 12.89
CA ASP A 91 -7.71 5.61 13.35
C ASP A 91 -9.10 4.97 13.57
N LYS A 92 -9.43 3.90 12.84
CA LYS A 92 -10.76 3.26 12.87
C LYS A 92 -10.82 2.00 13.73
N TYR A 93 -9.73 1.23 13.80
CA TYR A 93 -9.70 -0.12 14.40
C TYR A 93 -8.54 -0.30 15.38
N THR A 94 -8.23 0.73 16.18
CA THR A 94 -7.10 0.71 17.14
C THR A 94 -7.14 -0.50 18.09
N ASP A 95 -8.34 -0.95 18.46
CA ASP A 95 -8.57 -2.12 19.32
C ASP A 95 -8.13 -3.44 18.68
N LYS A 96 -8.13 -3.53 17.35
CA LYS A 96 -7.76 -4.72 16.56
C LYS A 96 -6.31 -4.72 16.09
N ILE A 97 -5.54 -3.67 16.40
CA ILE A 97 -4.16 -3.52 15.93
C ILE A 97 -3.21 -3.66 17.12
N ALA A 98 -2.29 -4.63 17.02
CA ALA A 98 -1.25 -4.85 18.01
C ALA A 98 -0.07 -3.91 17.81
N ALA A 99 0.31 -3.72 16.54
CA ALA A 99 1.38 -2.82 16.12
C ALA A 99 1.22 -2.45 14.64
N ALA A 100 1.78 -1.31 14.26
CA ALA A 100 1.95 -0.87 12.89
C ALA A 100 3.44 -0.82 12.55
N VAL A 101 3.83 -1.41 11.43
CA VAL A 101 5.21 -1.45 10.92
C VAL A 101 5.24 -0.67 9.61
N PHE A 102 6.11 0.35 9.55
CA PHE A 102 6.32 1.19 8.38
C PHE A 102 7.60 0.74 7.66
N HIS A 103 7.45 0.04 6.53
CA HIS A 103 8.54 -0.49 5.73
C HIS A 103 8.92 0.50 4.62
N ASN A 104 9.99 1.28 4.82
CA ASN A 104 10.37 2.38 3.91
C ASN A 104 9.16 3.22 3.49
N SER A 105 8.33 3.57 4.47
CA SER A 105 6.95 4.00 4.28
C SER A 105 6.70 5.41 4.79
N LEU A 106 5.75 6.09 4.16
CA LEU A 106 5.19 7.34 4.67
C LEU A 106 4.55 7.09 6.04
N MET A 107 4.86 7.93 7.01
CA MET A 107 4.30 7.82 8.36
C MET A 107 3.56 9.13 8.68
N PRO A 108 2.24 9.19 8.41
CA PRO A 108 1.42 10.34 8.80
C PRO A 108 1.52 10.62 10.30
N ASP A 109 1.46 11.88 10.68
CA ASP A 109 1.36 12.30 12.09
C ASP A 109 -0.06 12.78 12.43
N THR A 110 -0.26 13.17 13.69
CA THR A 110 -1.54 13.68 14.19
C THR A 110 -1.61 15.21 14.27
N VAL A 111 -0.60 15.90 13.73
CA VAL A 111 -0.45 17.36 13.80
C VAL A 111 -0.85 18.01 12.47
N HIS A 112 -0.48 17.40 11.35
CA HIS A 112 -0.70 17.92 10.01
C HIS A 112 -1.90 17.26 9.33
N GLY A 113 -2.37 17.87 8.23
CA GLY A 113 -3.41 17.27 7.40
C GLY A 113 -2.93 15.97 6.74
N PRO A 114 -3.83 15.03 6.39
CA PRO A 114 -3.44 13.72 5.86
C PRO A 114 -2.52 13.76 4.62
N SER A 115 -2.65 14.79 3.77
CA SER A 115 -1.81 14.94 2.57
C SER A 115 -0.37 15.38 2.86
N TYR A 116 -0.10 15.97 4.02
CA TYR A 116 1.18 16.65 4.30
C TYR A 116 2.39 15.73 4.09
N VAL A 117 2.34 14.49 4.57
CA VAL A 117 3.45 13.55 4.42
C VAL A 117 3.70 13.17 2.95
N LEU A 118 2.65 13.12 2.15
CA LEU A 118 2.75 12.89 0.71
C LEU A 118 3.30 14.14 0.01
N ASP A 119 2.84 15.33 0.39
CA ASP A 119 3.32 16.61 -0.15
C ASP A 119 4.83 16.79 0.12
N GLU A 120 5.29 16.48 1.34
CA GLU A 120 6.71 16.48 1.69
C GLU A 120 7.51 15.43 0.90
N PHE A 121 6.95 14.23 0.71
CA PHE A 121 7.58 13.21 -0.12
C PHE A 121 7.76 13.67 -1.57
N MET A 122 6.73 14.29 -2.16
CA MET A 122 6.80 14.84 -3.52
C MET A 122 7.84 15.95 -3.64
N ASN A 123 8.06 16.74 -2.58
CA ASN A 123 9.07 17.80 -2.56
C ASN A 123 10.51 17.24 -2.55
N VAL A 124 10.76 16.15 -1.81
CA VAL A 124 12.11 15.55 -1.71
C VAL A 124 12.41 14.55 -2.84
N PHE A 125 11.38 14.06 -3.52
CA PHE A 125 11.50 13.17 -4.68
C PHE A 125 10.80 13.78 -5.92
N PRO A 126 11.40 14.83 -6.54
CA PRO A 126 10.75 15.55 -7.64
C PRO A 126 10.92 14.88 -9.02
N ASP A 127 11.87 13.95 -9.16
CA ASP A 127 12.19 13.33 -10.46
C ASP A 127 11.44 12.01 -10.65
N TRP A 128 10.25 12.11 -11.23
CA TRP A 128 9.39 10.97 -11.54
C TRP A 128 9.67 10.32 -12.91
N LYS A 129 10.80 10.67 -13.55
CA LYS A 129 11.23 10.17 -14.87
C LYS A 129 10.11 10.19 -15.91
N ASP A 130 9.69 9.01 -16.37
CA ASP A 130 8.70 8.77 -17.41
C ASP A 130 7.31 8.42 -16.86
N SER A 131 7.11 8.56 -15.54
CA SER A 131 5.79 8.40 -14.94
C SER A 131 4.83 9.51 -15.38
N VAL A 132 3.56 9.17 -15.53
CA VAL A 132 2.51 10.06 -16.02
C VAL A 132 1.54 10.35 -14.87
N PHE A 133 1.20 11.63 -14.71
CA PHE A 133 0.18 12.10 -13.77
C PHE A 133 -1.03 12.58 -14.56
N GLU A 134 -2.14 11.85 -14.43
CA GLU A 134 -3.37 12.14 -15.16
C GLU A 134 -4.45 12.64 -14.20
N LYS A 135 -5.25 13.60 -14.67
CA LYS A 135 -6.34 14.19 -13.89
C LYS A 135 -7.67 13.64 -14.37
N TYR A 136 -8.49 13.19 -13.43
CA TYR A 136 -9.82 12.66 -13.70
C TYR A 136 -10.85 13.41 -12.87
N THR A 137 -12.04 13.55 -13.44
CA THR A 137 -13.18 14.12 -12.72
C THR A 137 -13.86 13.00 -11.93
N TYR A 138 -13.90 13.13 -10.60
CA TYR A 138 -14.61 12.24 -9.70
C TYR A 138 -15.71 13.03 -8.98
N GLY A 139 -16.96 12.83 -9.38
CA GLY A 139 -18.07 13.66 -8.88
C GLY A 139 -17.87 15.13 -9.22
N SER A 140 -17.76 15.99 -8.21
CA SER A 140 -17.42 17.42 -8.36
C SER A 140 -15.93 17.73 -8.24
N ASP A 141 -15.11 16.73 -7.92
CA ASP A 141 -13.71 16.90 -7.58
C ASP A 141 -12.80 16.46 -8.74
N ILE A 142 -11.55 16.91 -8.70
CA ILE A 142 -10.50 16.47 -9.62
C ILE A 142 -9.51 15.64 -8.83
N ILE A 143 -9.38 14.36 -9.17
CA ILE A 143 -8.37 13.47 -8.62
C ILE A 143 -7.19 13.36 -9.58
N THR A 144 -6.02 13.04 -9.03
CA THR A 144 -4.81 12.76 -9.82
C THR A 144 -4.45 11.30 -9.64
N ALA A 145 -4.41 10.53 -10.72
CA ALA A 145 -3.81 9.21 -10.71
C ALA A 145 -2.39 9.29 -11.28
N VAL A 146 -1.57 8.32 -10.90
CA VAL A 146 -0.21 8.19 -11.40
C VAL A 146 -0.04 6.81 -12.03
N THR A 147 0.55 6.79 -13.22
CA THR A 147 1.08 5.58 -13.84
C THR A 147 2.60 5.64 -13.72
N LEU A 148 3.20 4.64 -13.05
CA LEU A 148 4.65 4.60 -12.91
C LEU A 148 5.29 4.24 -14.25
N GLY A 149 6.29 5.01 -14.65
CA GLY A 149 7.01 4.77 -15.89
C GLY A 149 8.07 3.66 -15.73
N PRO A 150 8.34 2.87 -16.77
CA PRO A 150 9.34 1.80 -16.71
C PRO A 150 10.76 2.29 -16.42
N ILE A 151 11.15 3.51 -16.82
CA ILE A 151 12.47 4.07 -16.46
C ILE A 151 12.53 4.39 -14.97
N LEU A 152 11.47 4.98 -14.40
CA LEU A 152 11.37 5.19 -12.95
C LEU A 152 11.46 3.86 -12.20
N MET A 153 10.59 2.90 -12.53
CA MET A 153 10.53 1.60 -11.86
C MET A 153 11.88 0.89 -11.93
N LYS A 154 12.54 0.91 -13.09
CA LYS A 154 13.86 0.28 -13.28
C LYS A 154 14.97 0.92 -12.46
N ASN A 155 14.98 2.25 -12.34
CA ASN A 155 16.11 2.98 -11.78
C ASN A 155 15.96 3.32 -10.28
N TYR A 156 14.74 3.27 -9.74
CA TYR A 156 14.48 3.69 -8.36
C TYR A 156 13.70 2.68 -7.51
N ILE A 157 12.89 1.80 -8.11
CA ILE A 157 12.03 0.88 -7.35
C ILE A 157 12.64 -0.52 -7.34
N TYR A 158 12.91 -1.09 -8.51
CA TYR A 158 13.45 -2.45 -8.66
C TYR A 158 14.95 -2.45 -8.96
N THR A 159 15.72 -1.63 -8.23
CA THR A 159 17.16 -1.46 -8.48
C THR A 159 17.94 -2.75 -8.26
N ASP A 160 17.55 -3.52 -7.26
CA ASP A 160 18.24 -4.74 -6.82
C ASP A 160 17.45 -6.03 -7.11
N CYS A 161 16.32 -5.94 -7.82
CA CYS A 161 15.60 -7.12 -8.27
C CYS A 161 16.38 -7.86 -9.37
N PRO A 162 16.42 -9.22 -9.36
CA PRO A 162 16.87 -10.01 -10.50
C PRO A 162 16.14 -9.60 -11.79
N ILE A 163 16.82 -9.73 -12.94
CA ILE A 163 16.27 -9.30 -14.24
C ILE A 163 14.95 -10.04 -14.54
N GLU A 164 14.84 -11.31 -14.16
CA GLU A 164 13.64 -12.10 -14.36
C GLU A 164 12.44 -11.59 -13.55
N GLU A 165 12.65 -11.22 -12.28
CA GLU A 165 11.60 -10.63 -11.43
C GLU A 165 11.22 -9.24 -11.95
N LYS A 166 12.22 -8.43 -12.34
CA LYS A 166 12.00 -7.09 -12.86
C LYS A 166 11.10 -7.05 -14.08
N ASN A 167 11.25 -7.99 -15.01
CA ASN A 167 10.39 -8.03 -16.20
C ASN A 167 8.95 -8.43 -15.84
N ILE A 168 8.77 -9.36 -14.89
CA ILE A 168 7.44 -9.76 -14.43
C ILE A 168 6.77 -8.60 -13.69
N GLU A 169 7.49 -7.91 -12.82
CA GLU A 169 6.96 -6.79 -12.02
C GLU A 169 6.62 -5.58 -12.90
N LEU A 170 7.39 -5.32 -13.96
CA LEU A 170 7.08 -4.27 -14.95
C LEU A 170 5.89 -4.61 -15.86
N ASP A 171 5.58 -5.89 -16.06
CA ASP A 171 4.45 -6.33 -16.89
C ASP A 171 3.11 -6.32 -16.12
N ILE A 172 3.16 -6.32 -14.78
CA ILE A 172 1.98 -6.35 -13.88
C ILE A 172 1.74 -5.04 -13.11
N ALA A 173 2.65 -4.07 -13.23
CA ALA A 173 2.54 -2.72 -12.68
C ALA A 173 2.07 -1.72 -13.75
#